data_AF-A0AA96NAZ4-F1
#
_entry.id   AF-A0AA96NAZ4-F1
#
_cell.length_a   1.000
_cell.length_b   1.000
_cell.length_c   1.000
_cell.angle_alpha   90.00
_cell.angle_beta   90.00
_cell.angle_gamma   90.00
#
_symmetry.space_group_name_H-M   'P 1'
#
loop_
_entity.id
_entity.type
_entity.pdbx_description
1 polymer ?
#
loop_
_entity_poly.entity_id
_entity_poly.type
_entity_poly.pdbx_seq_one_letter_code
_entity_poly.pdbx_strand_id
1 'polypeptide(L)'
;MKHHSQKHKERYKLRNTKNTSNYERIGFITLENNSWQFVDYTDTSNVQSYFIRDNLSKQPLVEECPVKAILQDGQALIVETYAWEIPSSPINNRKMKNDLTEPKNYLRFGNFKILVIGARFMNDYRNRLENHGCSVELHNPYEESYEVLKGKLNRAEIVLVCERHVPHSIWNYVDRNQPYVTVLKKDSKDLISSFTYLTLCRCELI
;
A
#
# COMPACT_ATOMS: atom_id res chain seq x y z
N MET A 1 10.93 -15.91 35.31
CA MET A 1 9.96 -14.96 34.75
C MET A 1 9.67 -15.30 33.29
N LYS A 2 8.63 -16.09 33.02
CA LYS A 2 8.22 -16.53 31.67
C LYS A 2 6.73 -16.23 31.45
N HIS A 3 6.36 -14.96 31.30
CA HIS A 3 4.96 -14.59 31.03
C HIS A 3 4.85 -13.32 30.17
N HIS A 4 5.36 -13.35 28.94
CA HIS A 4 4.92 -12.37 27.92
C HIS A 4 5.00 -12.84 26.46
N SER A 5 5.50 -14.03 26.16
CA SER A 5 5.72 -14.48 24.77
C SER A 5 4.50 -15.11 24.08
N GLN A 6 3.34 -15.25 24.74
CA GLN A 6 2.21 -16.02 24.20
C GLN A 6 1.10 -15.19 23.53
N LYS A 7 1.03 -13.87 23.73
CA LYS A 7 -0.09 -13.05 23.22
C LYS A 7 0.03 -12.54 21.77
N HIS A 8 1.18 -12.69 21.11
CA HIS A 8 1.37 -12.20 19.73
C HIS A 8 1.36 -13.26 18.63
N LYS A 9 1.27 -14.55 18.96
CA LYS A 9 1.16 -15.63 17.95
C LYS A 9 -0.20 -15.68 17.23
N GLU A 10 -1.13 -14.80 17.61
CA GLU A 10 -2.41 -14.59 16.93
C GLU A 10 -2.39 -13.37 15.98
N ARG A 11 -1.24 -12.72 15.74
CA ARG A 11 -1.19 -11.60 14.80
C ARG A 11 -1.39 -12.10 13.36
N TYR A 12 -2.52 -11.70 12.79
CA TYR A 12 -2.89 -11.79 11.37
C TYR A 12 -2.55 -13.11 10.69
N LYS A 13 -3.21 -14.20 11.12
CA LYS A 13 -3.31 -15.39 10.26
C LYS A 13 -4.25 -15.04 9.11
N LEU A 14 -3.73 -14.96 7.88
CA LEU A 14 -4.54 -15.09 6.67
C LEU A 14 -5.36 -16.38 6.79
N ARG A 15 -6.63 -16.27 7.20
CA ARG A 15 -7.60 -17.33 6.98
C ARG A 15 -8.16 -17.05 5.59
N ASN A 16 -8.11 -18.02 4.67
CA ASN A 16 -8.67 -17.98 3.31
C ASN A 16 -9.44 -16.69 3.02
N THR A 17 -8.72 -15.64 2.65
CA THR A 17 -9.31 -14.30 2.61
C THR A 17 -10.23 -14.23 1.41
N LYS A 18 -11.39 -13.58 1.53
CA LYS A 18 -12.33 -13.46 0.40
C LYS A 18 -11.66 -12.85 -0.85
N ASN A 19 -10.63 -12.03 -0.62
CA ASN A 19 -9.83 -11.35 -1.63
C ASN A 19 -8.78 -12.24 -2.33
N THR A 20 -8.71 -13.55 -2.05
CA THR A 20 -7.78 -14.50 -2.69
C THR A 20 -8.46 -15.49 -3.64
N SER A 21 -9.70 -15.21 -4.08
CA SER A 21 -10.34 -16.04 -5.11
C SER A 21 -9.48 -16.08 -6.39
N ASN A 22 -9.50 -17.19 -7.13
CA ASN A 22 -8.69 -17.31 -8.37
C ASN A 22 -9.05 -16.29 -9.45
N TYR A 23 -10.20 -15.63 -9.32
CA TYR A 23 -10.73 -14.72 -10.31
C TYR A 23 -10.54 -13.27 -9.91
N GLU A 24 -10.87 -12.89 -8.66
CA GLU A 24 -10.67 -11.53 -8.16
C GLU A 24 -9.25 -11.35 -7.60
N ARG A 25 -8.53 -10.38 -8.16
CA ARG A 25 -7.17 -10.00 -7.78
C ARG A 25 -7.13 -8.54 -7.36
N ILE A 26 -6.20 -8.21 -6.48
CA ILE A 26 -5.89 -6.84 -6.08
C ILE A 26 -4.47 -6.48 -6.52
N GLY A 27 -4.28 -5.23 -6.90
CA GLY A 27 -3.00 -4.78 -7.44
C GLY A 27 -3.03 -3.30 -7.79
N PHE A 28 -2.11 -2.86 -8.65
CA PHE A 28 -2.07 -1.46 -9.09
C PHE A 28 -1.81 -1.36 -10.59
N ILE A 29 -2.16 -0.21 -11.16
CA ILE A 29 -1.97 0.08 -12.58
C ILE A 29 -0.56 0.64 -12.82
N THR A 30 0.08 0.24 -13.92
CA THR A 30 1.30 0.89 -14.44
C THR A 30 1.19 1.14 -15.93
N LEU A 31 1.87 2.16 -16.44
CA LEU A 31 1.95 2.46 -17.87
C LEU A 31 3.37 2.15 -18.36
N GLU A 32 3.56 0.98 -18.96
CA GLU A 32 4.86 0.57 -19.51
C GLU A 32 4.77 0.44 -21.04
N ASN A 33 5.74 1.03 -21.75
CA ASN A 33 5.81 0.99 -23.23
C ASN A 33 4.51 1.42 -23.91
N ASN A 34 3.86 2.46 -23.39
CA ASN A 34 2.58 2.99 -23.90
C ASN A 34 1.41 1.97 -23.84
N SER A 35 1.50 1.00 -22.93
CA SER A 35 0.46 0.01 -22.68
C SER A 35 0.14 -0.07 -21.18
N TRP A 36 -1.15 -0.05 -20.85
CA TRP A 36 -1.61 -0.17 -19.47
C TRP A 36 -1.52 -1.62 -19.00
N GLN A 37 -0.90 -1.81 -17.85
CA GLN A 37 -0.76 -3.11 -17.20
C GLN A 37 -1.30 -3.07 -15.78
N PHE A 38 -1.86 -4.20 -15.36
CA PHE A 38 -2.22 -4.50 -13.99
C PHE A 38 -1.10 -5.33 -13.36
N VAL A 39 -0.53 -4.86 -12.26
CA VAL A 39 0.45 -5.59 -11.46
C VAL A 39 -0.29 -6.28 -10.30
N ASP A 40 -0.43 -7.59 -10.39
CA ASP A 40 -1.09 -8.42 -9.38
C ASP A 40 -0.25 -8.48 -8.10
N TYR A 41 -0.85 -8.05 -7.01
CA TYR A 41 -0.25 -7.99 -5.68
C TYR A 41 -1.08 -8.74 -4.63
N THR A 42 -1.98 -9.61 -5.10
CA THR A 42 -2.79 -10.51 -4.26
C THR A 42 -1.90 -11.45 -3.47
N ASP A 43 -0.89 -12.03 -4.14
CA ASP A 43 0.17 -12.85 -3.55
C ASP A 43 1.53 -12.18 -3.74
N THR A 44 2.15 -11.73 -2.64
CA THR A 44 3.46 -11.07 -2.66
C THR A 44 4.61 -11.99 -3.07
N SER A 45 4.43 -13.30 -3.00
CA SER A 45 5.45 -14.26 -3.40
C SER A 45 5.51 -14.46 -4.93
N ASN A 46 4.43 -14.13 -5.64
CA ASN A 46 4.30 -14.31 -7.09
C ASN A 46 3.66 -13.08 -7.76
N VAL A 47 4.33 -11.93 -7.65
CA VAL A 47 3.92 -10.69 -8.33
C VAL A 47 4.08 -10.83 -9.84
N GLN A 48 3.00 -10.64 -10.58
CA GLN A 48 2.96 -10.74 -12.05
C GLN A 48 2.24 -9.55 -12.67
N SER A 49 2.59 -9.21 -13.90
CA SER A 49 1.95 -8.14 -14.67
C SER A 49 1.09 -8.72 -15.79
N TYR A 50 -0.09 -8.13 -15.99
CA TYR A 50 -1.05 -8.52 -17.02
C TYR A 50 -1.48 -7.30 -17.83
N PHE A 51 -1.64 -7.45 -19.14
CA PHE A 51 -2.21 -6.39 -19.96
C PHE A 51 -3.67 -6.16 -19.58
N ILE A 52 -4.07 -4.89 -19.53
CA ILE A 52 -5.47 -4.53 -19.27
C ILE A 52 -6.25 -4.67 -20.57
N ARG A 53 -7.23 -5.58 -20.59
CA ARG A 53 -8.15 -5.76 -21.72
C ARG A 53 -9.25 -4.72 -21.71
N ASP A 54 -9.93 -4.61 -20.57
CA ASP A 54 -11.11 -3.79 -20.39
C ASP A 54 -11.07 -3.08 -19.04
N ASN A 55 -11.62 -1.86 -19.02
CA ASN A 55 -11.85 -1.10 -17.80
C ASN A 55 -13.35 -1.01 -17.51
N LEU A 56 -13.84 -1.92 -16.68
CA LEU A 56 -15.24 -2.02 -16.27
C LEU A 56 -15.60 -1.05 -15.13
N SER A 57 -14.61 -0.45 -14.45
CA SER A 57 -14.84 0.49 -13.34
C SER A 57 -15.44 1.82 -13.80
N LYS A 58 -15.35 2.13 -15.11
CA LYS A 58 -15.78 3.40 -15.74
C LYS A 58 -15.05 4.65 -15.24
N GLN A 59 -14.03 4.51 -14.41
CA GLN A 59 -13.15 5.60 -14.01
C GLN A 59 -11.90 5.63 -14.89
N PRO A 60 -11.26 6.79 -15.13
CA PRO A 60 -10.01 6.83 -15.88
C PRO A 60 -8.92 6.00 -15.20
N LEU A 61 -8.11 5.30 -15.99
CA LEU A 61 -6.92 4.62 -15.49
C LEU A 61 -5.87 5.69 -15.12
N VAL A 62 -5.35 5.58 -13.90
CA VAL A 62 -4.32 6.46 -13.36
C VAL A 62 -3.15 5.57 -12.93
N GLU A 63 -1.94 5.97 -13.28
CA GLU A 63 -0.74 5.22 -12.91
C GLU A 63 -0.60 5.13 -11.38
N GLU A 64 -0.08 4.00 -10.90
CA GLU A 64 0.11 3.68 -9.49
C GLU A 64 -1.19 3.58 -8.67
N CYS A 65 -2.36 3.76 -9.28
CA CYS A 65 -3.66 3.61 -8.62
C CYS A 65 -3.94 2.13 -8.27
N PRO A 66 -4.38 1.80 -7.04
CA PRO A 66 -4.78 0.46 -6.69
C PRO A 66 -6.12 0.15 -7.32
N VAL A 67 -6.27 -1.11 -7.69
CA VAL A 67 -7.43 -1.61 -8.37
C VAL A 67 -7.75 -3.02 -7.92
N LYS A 68 -9.03 -3.37 -8.07
CA LYS A 68 -9.45 -4.76 -8.13
C LYS A 68 -9.62 -5.14 -9.61
N ALA A 69 -9.12 -6.30 -9.98
CA ALA A 69 -9.21 -6.84 -11.32
C ALA A 69 -9.75 -8.27 -11.33
N ILE A 70 -10.34 -8.68 -12.44
CA ILE A 70 -10.61 -10.08 -12.74
C ILE A 70 -9.62 -10.56 -13.79
N LEU A 71 -8.95 -11.69 -13.55
CA LEU A 71 -8.09 -12.32 -14.54
C LEU A 71 -8.92 -13.25 -15.44
N GLN A 72 -8.88 -12.99 -16.75
CA GLN A 72 -9.54 -13.81 -17.76
C GLN A 72 -8.63 -13.94 -18.98
N ASP A 73 -8.40 -15.17 -19.45
CA ASP A 73 -7.61 -15.47 -20.64
C ASP A 73 -6.20 -14.84 -20.64
N GLY A 74 -5.57 -14.75 -19.46
CA GLY A 74 -4.24 -14.14 -19.29
C GLY A 74 -4.23 -12.61 -19.37
N GLN A 75 -5.39 -11.96 -19.32
CA GLN A 75 -5.54 -10.51 -19.32
C GLN A 75 -6.35 -10.03 -18.10
N ALA A 76 -6.18 -8.77 -17.75
CA ALA A 76 -6.86 -8.15 -16.62
C ALA A 76 -8.08 -7.33 -17.07
N LEU A 77 -9.21 -7.55 -16.41
CA LEU A 77 -10.39 -6.69 -16.45
C LEU A 77 -10.44 -5.86 -15.18
N ILE A 78 -10.27 -4.54 -15.27
CA ILE A 78 -10.35 -3.67 -14.10
C ILE A 78 -11.82 -3.52 -13.69
N VAL A 79 -12.19 -4.02 -12.52
CA VAL A 79 -13.57 -3.97 -12.02
C VAL A 79 -13.78 -2.80 -11.06
N GLU A 80 -12.74 -2.40 -10.34
CA GLU A 80 -12.81 -1.30 -9.37
C GLU A 80 -11.49 -0.55 -9.34
N THR A 81 -11.56 0.77 -9.23
CA THR A 81 -10.42 1.67 -9.08
C THR A 81 -10.56 2.45 -7.79
N TYR A 82 -9.50 2.48 -6.99
CA TYR A 82 -9.51 3.18 -5.71
C TYR A 82 -8.84 4.54 -5.87
N ALA A 83 -9.66 5.57 -6.11
CA ALA A 83 -9.16 6.93 -6.21
C ALA A 83 -8.62 7.42 -4.85
N TRP A 84 -7.39 7.92 -4.84
CA TRP A 84 -6.75 8.48 -3.65
C TRP A 84 -7.32 9.79 -3.21
N GLU A 85 -7.80 10.57 -4.17
CA GLU A 85 -8.35 11.90 -4.00
C GLU A 85 -9.85 11.80 -4.25
N ILE A 86 -10.65 12.15 -3.25
CA ILE A 86 -12.08 12.37 -3.43
C ILE A 86 -12.19 13.67 -4.24
N PRO A 87 -12.81 13.66 -5.43
CA PRO A 87 -13.00 14.89 -6.18
C PRO A 87 -13.69 15.93 -5.29
N SER A 88 -13.12 17.13 -5.17
CA SER A 88 -13.83 18.25 -4.58
C SER A 88 -15.14 18.39 -5.36
N SER A 89 -16.27 18.25 -4.67
CA SER A 89 -17.59 18.51 -5.25
C SER A 89 -17.54 19.81 -6.07
N PRO A 90 -18.24 19.93 -7.22
CA PRO A 90 -18.22 21.17 -7.99
C PRO A 90 -18.86 22.28 -7.14
N ILE A 91 -18.02 23.12 -6.54
CA ILE A 91 -18.48 24.32 -5.83
C ILE A 91 -18.95 25.27 -6.92
N ASN A 92 -20.28 25.45 -6.98
CA ASN A 92 -20.91 26.49 -7.76
C ASN A 92 -20.24 27.85 -7.50
N ASN A 93 -19.57 28.38 -8.52
CA ASN A 93 -19.22 29.78 -8.77
C ASN A 93 -19.21 30.71 -7.55
N ARG A 94 -18.05 30.90 -6.91
CA ARG A 94 -17.67 32.21 -6.35
C ARG A 94 -16.19 32.50 -6.56
N LYS A 95 -15.93 33.52 -7.37
CA LYS A 95 -14.62 34.15 -7.58
C LYS A 95 -14.03 34.59 -6.24
N MET A 96 -12.88 34.04 -5.85
CA MET A 96 -11.88 34.78 -5.05
C MET A 96 -10.47 34.38 -5.51
N LYS A 97 -9.68 35.41 -5.83
CA LYS A 97 -8.24 35.33 -6.06
C LYS A 97 -7.52 35.19 -4.72
N ASN A 98 -6.65 34.20 -4.63
CA ASN A 98 -5.29 34.20 -4.07
C ASN A 98 -4.97 32.80 -3.52
N ASP A 99 -3.80 32.28 -3.91
CA ASP A 99 -3.24 30.96 -3.59
C ASP A 99 -3.70 30.35 -2.26
N LEU A 100 -4.66 29.44 -2.36
CA LEU A 100 -4.92 28.40 -1.39
C LEU A 100 -5.29 27.17 -2.21
N THR A 101 -4.31 26.30 -2.48
CA THR A 101 -4.59 24.97 -3.01
C THR A 101 -5.69 24.35 -2.17
N GLU A 102 -6.85 24.06 -2.77
CA GLU A 102 -7.96 23.41 -2.07
C GLU A 102 -7.43 22.18 -1.33
N PRO A 103 -7.83 21.93 -0.07
CA PRO A 103 -7.36 20.79 0.67
C PRO A 103 -7.77 19.53 -0.09
N LYS A 104 -6.77 18.81 -0.61
CA LYS A 104 -6.98 17.52 -1.27
C LYS A 104 -7.66 16.59 -0.26
N ASN A 105 -8.88 16.17 -0.55
CA ASN A 105 -9.59 15.21 0.26
C ASN A 105 -9.07 13.82 -0.06
N TYR A 106 -8.37 13.18 0.88
CA TYR A 106 -7.86 11.83 0.67
C TYR A 106 -8.84 10.77 1.15
N LEU A 107 -8.88 9.62 0.47
CA LEU A 107 -9.60 8.45 0.97
C LEU A 107 -9.01 8.04 2.33
N ARG A 108 -9.83 8.01 3.38
CA ARG A 108 -9.37 7.65 4.72
C ARG A 108 -9.29 6.13 4.86
N PHE A 109 -8.10 5.59 5.13
CA PHE A 109 -7.91 4.15 5.36
C PHE A 109 -8.38 3.73 6.75
N GLY A 110 -8.17 4.61 7.74
CA GLY A 110 -8.39 4.31 9.15
C GLY A 110 -7.13 4.56 9.99
N ASN A 111 -7.27 4.50 11.31
CA ASN A 111 -6.18 4.77 12.26
C ASN A 111 -5.30 3.52 12.47
N PHE A 112 -4.60 3.10 11.42
CA PHE A 112 -3.66 1.99 11.45
C PHE A 112 -2.24 2.46 11.71
N LYS A 113 -1.46 1.66 12.45
CA LYS A 113 -0.03 1.90 12.70
C LYS A 113 0.81 1.32 11.58
N ILE A 114 1.34 2.19 10.72
CA ILE A 114 2.16 1.81 9.57
C ILE A 114 3.63 2.06 9.90
N LEU A 115 4.47 1.05 9.72
CA LEU A 115 5.92 1.19 9.76
C LEU A 115 6.48 1.22 8.34
N VAL A 116 7.22 2.26 8.00
CA VAL A 116 7.99 2.34 6.74
C VAL A 116 9.47 2.17 7.04
N ILE A 117 10.10 1.15 6.45
CA ILE A 117 11.51 0.78 6.65
C ILE A 117 12.28 1.12 5.38
N GLY A 118 13.22 2.05 5.50
CA GLY A 118 13.94 2.61 4.36
C GLY A 118 13.03 3.50 3.52
N ALA A 119 13.49 4.70 3.20
CA ALA A 119 12.83 5.57 2.22
C ALA A 119 13.80 6.65 1.77
N ARG A 120 13.73 7.02 0.50
CA ARG A 120 14.41 8.22 0.00
C ARG A 120 13.75 9.50 0.51
N PHE A 121 12.42 9.52 0.57
CA PHE A 121 11.60 10.68 0.92
C PHE A 121 10.75 10.44 2.17
N MET A 122 11.43 10.14 3.28
CA MET A 122 10.84 9.78 4.58
C MET A 122 9.63 10.65 5.00
N ASN A 123 9.80 11.97 5.01
CA ASN A 123 8.73 12.89 5.45
C ASN A 123 7.55 12.94 4.48
N ASP A 124 7.81 12.80 3.18
CA ASP A 124 6.76 12.80 2.18
C ASP A 124 5.85 11.57 2.30
N TYR A 125 6.45 10.40 2.58
CA TYR A 125 5.70 9.16 2.77
C TYR A 125 4.88 9.20 4.05
N ARG A 126 5.47 9.71 5.15
CA ARG A 126 4.75 9.99 6.39
C ARG A 126 3.54 10.88 6.12
N ASN A 127 3.77 12.07 5.55
CA ASN A 127 2.71 13.06 5.33
C ASN A 127 1.59 12.49 4.45
N ARG A 128 1.95 11.74 3.40
CA ARG A 128 0.94 11.11 2.54
C ARG A 128 0.07 10.13 3.32
N LEU A 129 0.67 9.20 4.06
CA LEU A 129 -0.08 8.18 4.80
C LEU A 129 -0.87 8.78 5.98
N GLU A 130 -0.34 9.80 6.64
CA GLU A 130 -1.06 10.55 7.68
C GLU A 130 -2.27 11.29 7.10
N ASN A 131 -2.21 11.79 5.86
CA ASN A 131 -3.39 12.36 5.17
C ASN A 131 -4.48 11.31 4.91
N HIS A 132 -4.13 10.03 4.78
CA HIS A 132 -5.09 8.92 4.73
C HIS A 132 -5.56 8.46 6.12
N GLY A 133 -5.13 9.13 7.20
CA GLY A 133 -5.57 8.91 8.57
C GLY A 133 -4.76 7.88 9.35
N CYS A 134 -3.63 7.42 8.82
CA CYS A 134 -2.75 6.45 9.48
C CYS A 134 -1.80 7.09 10.50
N SER A 135 -1.31 6.30 11.45
CA SER A 135 -0.20 6.66 12.34
C SER A 135 1.08 6.06 11.78
N VAL A 136 2.06 6.89 11.43
CA VAL A 136 3.26 6.43 10.71
C VAL A 136 4.50 6.47 11.58
N GLU A 137 5.16 5.32 11.72
CA GLU A 137 6.53 5.22 12.22
C GLU A 137 7.48 5.00 11.04
N LEU A 138 8.59 5.72 11.03
CA LEU A 138 9.64 5.59 10.02
C LEU A 138 10.84 4.90 10.64
N HIS A 139 11.55 4.05 9.91
CA HIS A 139 12.81 3.48 10.35
C HIS A 139 13.89 3.65 9.27
N ASN A 140 14.96 4.37 9.62
CA ASN A 140 16.14 4.47 8.76
C ASN A 140 17.20 3.44 9.20
N PRO A 141 17.41 2.37 8.42
CA PRO A 141 18.31 1.28 8.82
C PRO A 141 19.80 1.65 8.77
N TYR A 142 20.15 2.82 8.22
CA TYR A 142 21.53 3.32 8.21
C TYR A 142 21.85 4.21 9.42
N GLU A 143 20.82 4.72 10.11
CA GLU A 143 20.96 5.65 11.24
C GLU A 143 20.50 5.06 12.58
N GLU A 144 19.55 4.13 12.53
CA GLU A 144 18.90 3.58 13.71
C GLU A 144 19.30 2.13 13.96
N SER A 145 19.36 1.73 15.25
CA SER A 145 19.76 0.38 15.63
C SER A 145 18.65 -0.65 15.42
N TYR A 146 19.05 -1.93 15.38
CA TYR A 146 18.11 -3.05 15.25
C TYR A 146 17.19 -3.21 16.46
N GLU A 147 17.62 -2.80 17.66
CA GLU A 147 16.78 -2.81 18.87
C GLU A 147 15.61 -1.84 18.72
N VAL A 148 15.88 -0.67 18.13
CA VAL A 148 14.83 0.31 17.80
C VAL A 148 13.88 -0.28 16.77
N LEU A 149 14.39 -0.87 15.69
CA LEU A 149 13.59 -1.54 14.67
C LEU A 149 12.66 -2.61 15.28
N LYS A 150 13.20 -3.48 16.13
CA LYS A 150 12.43 -4.52 16.81
C LYS A 150 11.29 -3.94 17.63
N GLY A 151 11.52 -2.82 18.31
CA GLY A 151 10.49 -2.07 19.02
C GLY A 151 9.38 -1.57 18.08
N LYS A 152 9.77 -0.97 16.94
CA LYS A 152 8.83 -0.46 15.90
C LYS A 152 8.00 -1.58 15.28
N LEU A 153 8.64 -2.68 14.88
CA LEU A 153 7.99 -3.88 14.34
C LEU A 153 6.95 -4.45 15.31
N ASN A 154 7.22 -4.42 16.61
CA ASN A 154 6.27 -4.91 17.61
C ASN A 154 5.01 -4.04 17.75
N ARG A 155 5.07 -2.76 17.38
CA ARG A 155 3.94 -1.82 17.48
C ARG A 155 3.17 -1.66 16.17
N ALA A 156 3.82 -1.93 15.04
CA ALA A 156 3.24 -1.81 13.72
C ALA A 156 2.14 -2.85 13.47
N GLU A 157 1.12 -2.43 12.74
CA GLU A 157 0.06 -3.29 12.18
C GLU A 157 0.35 -3.64 10.73
N ILE A 158 0.93 -2.70 9.98
CA ILE A 158 1.41 -2.88 8.61
C ILE A 158 2.88 -2.46 8.53
N VAL A 159 3.68 -3.20 7.76
CA VAL A 159 5.09 -2.91 7.54
C VAL A 159 5.35 -2.80 6.04
N LEU A 160 5.90 -1.67 5.62
CA LEU A 160 6.33 -1.40 4.25
C LEU A 160 7.85 -1.31 4.24
N VAL A 161 8.51 -2.03 3.34
CA VAL A 161 9.98 -2.03 3.23
C VAL A 161 10.39 -1.57 1.84
N CYS A 162 11.05 -0.43 1.71
CA CYS A 162 11.57 0.03 0.43
C CYS A 162 12.92 -0.66 0.15
N GLU A 163 12.90 -1.71 -0.67
CA GLU A 163 14.02 -2.65 -0.86
C GLU A 163 15.33 -1.96 -1.25
N ARG A 164 15.26 -0.92 -2.09
CA ARG A 164 16.43 -0.15 -2.55
C ARG A 164 17.07 0.73 -1.49
N HIS A 165 16.39 0.91 -0.36
CA HIS A 165 16.76 1.85 0.71
C HIS A 165 17.03 1.13 2.04
N VAL A 166 17.29 -0.18 1.99
CA VAL A 166 17.63 -0.99 3.15
C VAL A 166 18.87 -1.86 2.88
N PRO A 167 19.75 -2.05 3.88
CA PRO A 167 20.80 -3.05 3.78
C PRO A 167 20.21 -4.46 3.85
N HIS A 168 20.92 -5.44 3.27
CA HIS A 168 20.48 -6.84 3.26
C HIS A 168 20.26 -7.43 4.67
N SER A 169 20.93 -6.89 5.68
CA SER A 169 20.80 -7.32 7.08
C SER A 169 19.39 -7.15 7.64
N ILE A 170 18.56 -6.25 7.08
CA ILE A 170 17.15 -6.08 7.49
C ILE A 170 16.33 -7.35 7.32
N TRP A 171 16.65 -8.18 6.33
CA TRP A 171 15.93 -9.43 6.07
C TRP A 171 16.13 -10.50 7.14
N ASN A 172 17.12 -10.34 8.02
CA ASN A 172 17.28 -11.20 9.19
C ASN A 172 16.25 -10.89 10.30
N TYR A 173 15.56 -9.74 10.20
CA TYR A 173 14.65 -9.24 11.23
C TYR A 173 13.21 -9.06 10.73
N VAL A 174 13.03 -8.94 9.41
CA VAL A 174 11.72 -8.77 8.78
C VAL A 174 11.38 -10.01 7.96
N ASP A 175 10.35 -10.73 8.38
CA ASP A 175 9.81 -11.86 7.63
C ASP A 175 8.90 -11.35 6.50
N ARG A 176 9.40 -11.42 5.27
CA ARG A 176 8.73 -10.95 4.05
C ARG A 176 7.51 -11.78 3.66
N ASN A 177 7.35 -12.97 4.24
CA ASN A 177 6.22 -13.85 3.94
C ASN A 177 4.98 -13.52 4.79
N GLN A 178 5.10 -12.59 5.72
CA GLN A 178 3.98 -12.18 6.55
C GLN A 178 2.99 -11.34 5.74
N PRO A 179 1.66 -11.56 5.88
CA PRO A 179 0.65 -10.86 5.09
C PRO A 179 0.64 -9.34 5.28
N TYR A 180 1.01 -8.88 6.47
CA TYR A 180 1.06 -7.47 6.83
C TYR A 180 2.38 -6.79 6.43
N VAL A 181 3.30 -7.53 5.79
CA VAL A 181 4.57 -7.02 5.29
C VAL A 181 4.49 -6.90 3.77
N THR A 182 4.87 -5.74 3.24
CA THR A 182 4.97 -5.50 1.79
C THR A 182 6.33 -4.93 1.44
N VAL A 183 6.97 -5.49 0.42
CA VAL A 183 8.30 -5.09 -0.05
C VAL A 183 8.17 -4.28 -1.34
N LEU A 184 8.56 -3.02 -1.30
CA LEU A 184 8.48 -2.09 -2.40
C LEU A 184 9.78 -2.11 -3.20
N LYS A 185 9.71 -2.62 -4.43
CA LYS A 185 10.83 -2.62 -5.38
C LYS A 185 11.06 -1.25 -6.03
N LYS A 186 9.98 -0.47 -6.12
CA LYS A 186 9.92 0.92 -6.55
C LYS A 186 9.07 1.66 -5.52
N ASP A 187 9.44 2.89 -5.19
CA ASP A 187 8.75 3.71 -4.21
C ASP A 187 8.52 5.14 -4.73
N SER A 188 7.30 5.63 -4.52
CA SER A 188 6.83 6.98 -4.82
C SER A 188 5.87 7.39 -3.69
N LYS A 189 5.44 8.66 -3.69
CA LYS A 189 4.42 9.11 -2.73
C LYS A 189 3.08 8.44 -2.97
N ASP A 190 2.79 7.96 -4.16
CA ASP A 190 1.48 7.36 -4.47
C ASP A 190 1.55 5.85 -4.29
N LEU A 191 2.64 5.21 -4.74
CA LEU A 191 2.90 3.78 -4.47
C LEU A 191 2.88 3.44 -2.99
N ILE A 192 3.41 4.30 -2.10
CA ILE A 192 3.37 4.00 -0.66
C ILE A 192 1.92 3.91 -0.16
N SER A 193 1.03 4.77 -0.65
CA SER A 193 -0.41 4.68 -0.37
C SER A 193 -1.00 3.42 -1.00
N SER A 194 -0.65 3.10 -2.25
CA SER A 194 -1.11 1.90 -2.97
C SER A 194 -0.79 0.63 -2.22
N PHE A 195 0.46 0.47 -1.85
CA PHE A 195 0.90 -0.69 -1.10
C PHE A 195 0.29 -0.72 0.30
N THR A 196 0.07 0.41 0.95
CA THR A 196 -0.65 0.45 2.23
C THR A 196 -2.08 -0.08 2.08
N TYR A 197 -2.85 0.48 1.15
CA TYR A 197 -4.23 0.07 0.88
C TYR A 197 -4.33 -1.41 0.52
N LEU A 198 -3.50 -1.86 -0.44
CA LEU A 198 -3.46 -3.26 -0.87
C LEU A 198 -3.11 -4.20 0.28
N THR A 199 -2.18 -3.80 1.15
CA THR A 199 -1.82 -4.60 2.33
C THR A 199 -2.97 -4.68 3.32
N LEU A 200 -3.71 -3.58 3.55
CA LEU A 200 -4.90 -3.57 4.40
C LEU A 200 -6.00 -4.47 3.84
N CYS A 201 -6.30 -4.39 2.53
CA CYS A 201 -7.26 -5.29 1.87
C CYS A 201 -6.84 -6.75 1.96
N ARG A 202 -5.54 -7.04 1.76
CA ARG A 202 -5.00 -8.41 1.89
C ARG A 202 -5.14 -8.94 3.31
N CYS A 203 -5.00 -8.07 4.30
CA CYS A 203 -5.18 -8.41 5.71
C CYS A 203 -6.65 -8.38 6.17
N GLU A 204 -7.61 -8.10 5.27
CA GLU A 204 -9.05 -7.94 5.57
C GLU A 204 -9.32 -6.90 6.68
N LEU A 205 -8.51 -5.84 6.70
CA LEU A 205 -8.63 -4.74 7.66
C LEU A 205 -9.57 -3.63 7.18
N ILE A 206 -9.85 -3.61 5.87
CA ILE A 206 -10.78 -2.71 5.17
C ILE A 206 -11.51 -3.48 4.06
#